data_AF-A0AAW8CIA5-F1
#
_entry.id   AF-A0AAW8CIA5-F1
#
_cell.length_a   1.000
_cell.length_b   1.000
_cell.length_c   1.000
_cell.angle_alpha   90.00
_cell.angle_beta   90.00
_cell.angle_gamma   90.00
#
_symmetry.space_group_name_H-M   'P 1'
#
loop_
_entity.id
_entity.type
_entity.pdbx_description
1 polymer ?
#
loop_
_entity_poly.entity_id
_entity_poly.type
_entity_poly.pdbx_seq_one_letter_code
_entity_poly.pdbx_strand_id
1 'polypeptide(L)' 'MRMYSPAHPMAIIREDILPELGLTITEAARQLGISRVTLSRLLNEKSAITPDMAIRLHKWLGRGPTPETWLQM' A
#
# COMPACT_ATOMS: atom_id res chain seq x y z
N MET A 1 7.89 -12.83 -17.57
CA MET A 1 6.80 -12.87 -16.57
C MET A 1 7.40 -12.50 -15.22
N ARG A 2 7.22 -11.26 -14.74
CA ARG A 2 7.66 -10.89 -13.38
C ARG A 2 6.70 -11.56 -12.40
N MET A 3 7.16 -12.67 -11.82
CA MET A 3 6.49 -13.32 -10.70
C MET A 3 6.50 -12.33 -9.54
N TYR A 4 5.38 -11.65 -9.34
CA TYR A 4 5.06 -10.93 -8.10
C TYR A 4 4.87 -12.01 -7.03
N SER A 5 5.95 -12.42 -6.37
CA SER A 5 5.87 -13.33 -5.23
C SER A 5 5.05 -12.61 -4.15
N PRO A 6 3.84 -13.08 -3.81
CA PRO A 6 2.97 -12.40 -2.85
C PRO A 6 3.39 -12.81 -1.44
N ALA A 7 4.64 -12.53 -1.06
CA ALA A 7 5.05 -12.77 0.31
C ALA A 7 4.41 -11.70 1.21
N HIS A 8 4.38 -10.44 0.76
CA HIS A 8 3.99 -9.30 1.59
C HIS A 8 3.32 -8.20 0.74
N PRO A 9 1.98 -8.19 0.61
CA PRO A 9 1.27 -7.23 -0.25
C PRO A 9 1.52 -5.78 0.14
N MET A 10 1.84 -5.51 1.39
CA MET A 10 2.13 -4.14 1.85
C MET A 10 3.59 -3.74 1.60
N ALA A 11 4.52 -4.71 1.59
CA ALA A 11 5.92 -4.44 1.29
C ALA A 11 6.09 -3.98 -0.17
N ILE A 12 5.29 -4.52 -1.09
CA ILE A 12 5.38 -4.16 -2.50
C ILE A 12 5.05 -2.70 -2.80
N ILE A 13 4.14 -2.13 -1.99
CA ILE A 13 3.81 -0.71 -2.11
C ILE A 13 5.08 0.10 -1.81
N ARG A 14 5.86 -0.32 -0.81
CA ARG A 14 7.11 0.36 -0.42
C ARG A 14 8.26 0.12 -1.40
N GLU A 15 8.43 -1.12 -1.85
CA GLU A 15 9.61 -1.55 -2.61
C GLU A 15 9.48 -1.35 -4.11
N ASP A 16 8.27 -1.39 -4.65
CA ASP A 16 8.01 -1.23 -6.09
C ASP A 16 7.19 0.03 -6.37
N ILE A 17 6.01 0.18 -5.75
CA ILE A 17 5.07 1.25 -6.15
C ILE A 17 5.57 2.65 -5.79
N LEU A 18 6.04 2.87 -4.55
CA LEU A 18 6.57 4.15 -4.12
C LEU A 18 7.74 4.62 -5.00
N PRO A 19 8.78 3.80 -5.26
CA PRO A 19 9.85 4.19 -6.16
C PRO A 19 9.41 4.35 -7.63
N GLU A 20 8.48 3.53 -8.14
CA GLU A 20 7.91 3.72 -9.49
C GLU A 20 7.17 5.05 -9.64
N LEU A 21 6.47 5.49 -8.59
CA LEU A 21 5.79 6.78 -8.57
C LEU A 21 6.72 7.95 -8.20
N GLY A 22 7.97 7.68 -7.83
CA GLY A 22 8.91 8.69 -7.32
C GLY A 22 8.47 9.33 -5.99
N LEU A 23 7.63 8.64 -5.22
CA LEU A 23 7.04 9.14 -3.98
C LEU A 23 7.75 8.57 -2.77
N THR A 24 7.92 9.40 -1.75
CA THR A 24 8.40 8.92 -0.44
C THR A 24 7.23 8.42 0.40
N ILE A 25 7.51 7.58 1.41
CA ILE A 25 6.49 7.14 2.39
C ILE A 25 5.76 8.34 3.01
N THR A 26 6.47 9.44 3.27
CA THR A 26 5.87 10.65 3.84
C THR A 26 4.89 11.30 2.86
N GLU A 27 5.25 11.38 1.58
CA GLU A 27 4.40 12.00 0.57
C GLU A 27 3.17 11.13 0.26
N ALA A 28 3.35 9.81 0.17
CA ALA A 28 2.23 8.89 0.03
C ALA A 28 1.29 8.93 1.23
N ALA A 29 1.81 9.01 2.46
CA ALA A 29 0.98 9.16 3.66
C ALA A 29 0.19 10.48 3.62
N ARG A 30 0.82 11.57 3.17
CA ARG A 30 0.17 12.87 2.99
C ARG A 30 -0.96 12.80 1.96
N GLN A 31 -0.74 12.13 0.83
CA GLN A 31 -1.74 11.95 -0.22
C GLN A 31 -2.90 11.02 0.21
N LEU A 32 -2.60 10.00 1.02
CA LEU A 32 -3.59 9.10 1.61
C LEU A 32 -4.35 9.72 2.80
N GLY A 33 -3.89 10.87 3.31
CA GLY A 33 -4.48 11.56 4.46
C GLY A 33 -4.25 10.84 5.79
N ILE A 34 -3.16 10.07 5.91
CA ILE A 34 -2.82 9.31 7.13
C ILE A 34 -1.45 9.71 7.67
N SER A 35 -1.16 9.36 8.92
CA SER A 35 0.17 9.57 9.48
C SER A 35 1.21 8.69 8.79
N ARG A 36 2.41 9.22 8.56
CA ARG A 36 3.58 8.46 8.11
C ARG A 36 3.80 7.19 8.95
N VAL A 37 3.56 7.28 10.26
CA VAL A 37 3.72 6.12 11.18
C VAL A 37 2.68 5.04 10.89
N THR A 38 1.44 5.42 10.61
CA THR A 38 0.36 4.49 10.22
C THR A 38 0.70 3.80 8.92
N LEU A 39 1.09 4.56 7.89
CA LEU A 39 1.51 3.97 6.62
C LEU A 39 2.73 3.07 6.80
N SER A 40 3.73 3.51 7.57
CA SER A 40 4.92 2.70 7.85
C SER A 40 4.57 1.39 8.56
N ARG A 41 3.68 1.39 9.56
CA ARG A 41 3.25 0.17 10.24
C ARG A 41 2.52 -0.78 9.28
N LEU A 42 1.69 -0.26 8.40
CA LEU A 42 0.98 -1.03 7.39
C LEU A 42 1.96 -1.65 6.37
N LEU A 43 2.89 -0.85 5.83
CA LEU A 43 3.93 -1.28 4.89
C LEU A 43 4.92 -2.30 5.47
N ASN A 44 5.13 -2.31 6.79
CA ASN A 44 5.98 -3.29 7.48
C ASN A 44 5.16 -4.40 8.16
N GLU A 45 3.89 -4.57 7.78
CA GLU A 45 2.99 -5.63 8.25
C GLU A 45 2.83 -5.70 9.78
N LYS A 46 3.06 -4.57 10.44
CA LYS A 46 2.80 -4.41 11.88
C LYS A 46 1.33 -4.09 12.16
N SER A 47 0.50 -4.01 11.12
CA SER A 47 -0.93 -3.73 11.23
C SER A 47 -1.68 -4.34 10.05
N ALA A 48 -2.83 -4.96 10.31
CA ALA A 48 -3.72 -5.43 9.28
C ALA A 48 -4.33 -4.25 8.50
N ILE A 49 -4.58 -4.46 7.21
CA ILE A 49 -5.26 -3.48 6.38
C ILE A 49 -6.76 -3.44 6.72
N THR A 50 -7.27 -2.26 7.04
CA THR A 50 -8.70 -2.07 7.25
C THR A 50 -9.41 -1.90 5.91
N PRO A 51 -10.71 -2.24 5.81
CA PRO A 51 -11.48 -2.07 4.56
C PRO A 51 -11.46 -0.62 4.04
N ASP A 52 -11.52 0.37 4.94
CA ASP A 52 -11.40 1.79 4.58
C ASP A 52 -10.04 2.12 3.96
N MET A 53 -8.96 1.55 4.51
CA MET A 53 -7.60 1.74 3.98
C MET A 53 -7.42 1.07 2.61
N ALA A 54 -8.00 -0.13 2.43
CA ALA A 54 -7.98 -0.82 1.14
C ALA A 54 -8.66 0.00 0.04
N ILE A 55 -9.79 0.66 0.35
CA ILE A 55 -10.49 1.56 -0.59
C ILE A 55 -9.64 2.80 -0.87
N ARG A 56 -9.02 3.42 0.14
CA ARG A 56 -8.14 4.59 -0.06
C ARG A 56 -6.95 4.26 -0.93
N LEU A 57 -6.28 3.13 -0.67
CA LEU A 57 -5.15 2.67 -1.47
C LEU A 57 -5.57 2.38 -2.91
N HIS A 58 -6.70 1.70 -3.11
CA HIS A 58 -7.22 1.44 -4.46
C HIS A 58 -7.49 2.74 -5.24
N LYS A 59 -8.14 3.73 -4.59
CA LYS A 59 -8.39 5.04 -5.19
C LYS A 59 -7.10 5.83 -5.47
N TRP A 60 -6.14 5.76 -4.57
CA TRP A 60 -4.86 6.45 -4.68
C TRP A 60 -3.99 5.88 -5.81
N LEU A 61 -3.96 4.56 -5.96
CA LEU A 61 -3.24 3.88 -7.03
C LEU A 61 -3.90 4.07 -8.40
N GLY A 62 -5.21 4.32 -8.45
CA GLY A 62 -5.99 4.52 -9.68
C GLY A 62 -6.14 3.28 -10.58
N ARG A 63 -5.16 2.37 -10.55
CA ARG A 63 -5.12 1.04 -11.17
C ARG A 63 -4.24 0.14 -10.31
N GLY A 64 -4.82 -0.50 -9.30
CA GLY A 64 -4.12 -1.42 -8.40
C GLY A 64 -5.01 -2.59 -7.97
N PRO A 65 -4.52 -3.48 -7.10
CA PRO A 65 -5.30 -4.58 -6.55
C PRO A 65 -6.64 -4.08 -5.98
N THR A 66 -7.70 -4.87 -6.17
CA THR A 66 -9.02 -4.51 -5.64
C THR A 66 -8.98 -4.45 -4.11
N PRO A 67 -9.87 -3.69 -3.45
CA PRO A 67 -9.98 -3.69 -2.00
C PRO A 67 -10.09 -5.10 -1.40
N GLU A 68 -10.79 -6.00 -2.08
CA GLU A 68 -10.91 -7.41 -1.69
C GLU A 68 -9.58 -8.16 -1.79
N THR A 69 -8.78 -7.90 -2.83
CA THR A 69 -7.42 -8.47 -2.95
C THR A 69 -6.54 -8.08 -1.76
N TRP A 70 -6.66 -6.84 -1.28
CA TRP A 70 -5.93 -6.40 -0.08
C TRP A 70 -6.43 -7.07 1.20
N LEU A 71 -7.73 -7.36 1.31
CA LEU A 71 -8.34 -8.00 2.48
C LEU A 71 -8.18 -9.52 2.51
N GLN A 72 -7.95 -10.16 1.35
CA GLN A 72 -7.77 -11.60 1.21
C GLN A 72 -6.31 -12.08 1.30
N MET A 73 -5.35 -11.14 1.39
CA MET A 73 -3.92 -11.44 1.52
C MET A 73 -3.43 -11.36 2.96
#